data_AF-A0A530AWP6-F1
#
_entry.id   AF-A0A530AWP6-F1
#
_cell.length_a   1.000
_cell.length_b   1.000
_cell.length_c   1.000
_cell.angle_alpha   90.00
_cell.angle_beta   90.00
_cell.angle_gamma   90.00
#
_symmetry.space_group_name_H-M   'P 1'
#
loop_
_entity.id
_entity.type
_entity.pdbx_description
1 polymer ?
#
loop_
_entity_poly.entity_id
_entity_poly.type
_entity_poly.pdbx_seq_one_letter_code
_entity_poly.pdbx_strand_id
1 'polypeptide(L)'
;MAPSEIPSLTESARAVLRLLASQGPVTRPKLGSMLELSKPTMSAAVSELSALGLVSSRGTERGAIGRTATIYGIGPGAGYVIGIDVGAAQVRAVAYSMDAQPLATVEESIPDGAT
;
A
#
# COMPACT_ATOMS: atom_id res chain seq x y z
N MET A 1 21.11 -5.95 -2.50
CA MET A 1 19.94 -5.48 -1.74
C MET A 1 20.29 -5.66 -0.27
N ALA A 2 20.57 -4.57 0.44
CA ALA A 2 20.87 -4.65 1.87
C ALA A 2 19.66 -5.25 2.61
N PRO A 3 19.85 -5.99 3.70
CA PRO A 3 18.73 -6.43 4.53
C PRO A 3 17.91 -5.19 4.90
N SER A 4 16.64 -5.17 4.48
CA SER A 4 15.74 -4.06 4.76
C SER A 4 15.47 -4.07 6.26
N GLU A 5 16.16 -3.23 7.01
CA GLU A 5 15.74 -2.87 8.36
C GLU A 5 14.30 -2.36 8.25
N ILE A 6 13.37 -3.07 8.90
CA ILE A 6 11.97 -2.65 8.93
C ILE A 6 11.96 -1.28 9.63
N PRO A 7 11.56 -0.19 8.93
CA PRO A 7 11.62 1.13 9.52
C PRO A 7 10.72 1.19 10.74
N SER A 8 11.23 1.73 11.84
CA SER A 8 10.41 2.01 13.02
C SER A 8 9.45 3.15 12.69
N LEU A 9 8.15 2.84 12.59
CA LEU A 9 7.10 3.82 12.35
C LEU A 9 6.50 4.30 13.67
N THR A 10 6.16 5.59 13.75
CA THR A 10 5.27 6.10 14.79
C THR A 10 3.91 5.38 14.76
N GLU A 11 3.20 5.35 15.90
CA GLU A 11 1.88 4.69 15.96
C GLU A 11 0.87 5.33 14.99
N SER A 12 0.92 6.66 14.85
CA SER A 12 0.09 7.39 13.88
C SER A 12 0.44 7.04 12.43
N ALA A 13 1.73 6.93 12.08
CA ALA A 13 2.15 6.50 10.74
C ALA A 13 1.73 5.06 10.45
N ARG A 14 1.87 4.16 11.43
CA ARG A 14 1.41 2.77 11.31
C ARG A 14 -0.10 2.69 11.08
N ALA A 15 -0.89 3.46 11.82
CA ALA A 15 -2.34 3.51 11.64
C ALA A 15 -2.74 4.03 10.25
N VAL A 16 -2.10 5.12 9.78
CA VAL A 16 -2.32 5.67 8.43
C VAL A 16 -1.97 4.65 7.35
N LEU A 17 -0.81 4.00 7.44
CA LEU A 17 -0.38 3.01 6.46
C LEU A 17 -1.35 1.81 6.39
N ARG A 18 -1.80 1.31 7.55
CA ARG A 18 -2.81 0.22 7.61
C ARG A 18 -4.13 0.63 6.99
N LEU A 19 -4.59 1.85 7.24
CA LEU A 19 -5.84 2.35 6.66
C LEU A 19 -5.74 2.45 5.14
N LEU A 20 -4.65 3.01 4.61
CA LEU A 20 -4.40 3.10 3.18
C LEU A 20 -4.26 1.72 2.51
N ALA A 21 -3.61 0.76 3.17
CA ALA A 21 -3.45 -0.59 2.65
C ALA A 21 -4.78 -1.36 2.57
N SER A 22 -5.73 -1.07 3.47
CA SER A 22 -7.01 -1.77 3.56
C SER A 22 -8.13 -1.11 2.74
N GLN A 23 -8.16 0.22 2.65
CA GLN A 23 -9.24 0.96 1.96
C GLN A 23 -8.81 1.56 0.62
N GLY A 24 -7.52 1.52 0.29
CA GLY A 24 -6.98 2.16 -0.90
C GLY A 24 -6.77 3.68 -0.73
N PRO A 25 -6.61 4.42 -1.83
CA PRO A 25 -6.27 5.84 -1.78
C PRO A 25 -7.40 6.71 -1.19
N VAL A 26 -7.05 7.60 -0.25
CA VAL A 26 -8.02 8.46 0.46
C VAL A 26 -7.46 9.88 0.63
N THR A 27 -8.33 10.89 0.72
CA THR A 27 -7.88 12.26 0.95
C THR A 27 -7.36 12.46 2.37
N ARG A 28 -6.37 13.34 2.54
CA ARG A 28 -5.77 13.65 3.85
C ARG A 28 -6.78 14.10 4.93
N PRO A 29 -7.79 14.96 4.65
CA PRO A 29 -8.81 15.31 5.64
C PRO A 29 -9.66 14.11 6.05
N LYS A 30 -9.93 13.19 5.11
CA LYS A 30 -10.70 11.97 5.38
C LYS A 30 -9.89 10.99 6.25
N LEU A 31 -8.58 10.83 6.00
CA LEU A 31 -7.67 10.09 6.88
C LEU A 31 -7.69 10.63 8.32
N GLY A 32 -7.60 11.97 8.48
CA GLY A 32 -7.68 12.63 9.79
C GLY A 32 -8.98 12.32 10.53
N SER A 33 -10.10 12.35 9.80
CA SER A 33 -11.42 12.08 10.38
C SER A 33 -11.61 10.61 10.75
N MET A 34 -11.12 9.68 9.93
CA MET A 34 -11.29 8.23 10.15
C MET A 34 -10.41 7.67 11.25
N LEU A 35 -9.25 8.28 11.48
CA LEU A 35 -8.29 7.87 12.52
C LEU A 35 -8.36 8.75 13.77
N GLU A 36 -9.30 9.71 13.81
CA GLU A 36 -9.45 10.70 14.88
C GLU A 36 -8.13 11.46 15.20
N LEU A 37 -7.29 11.63 14.18
CA LEU A 37 -5.99 12.30 14.32
C LEU A 37 -6.13 13.80 14.10
N SER A 38 -5.50 14.57 14.99
CA SER A 38 -5.38 16.01 14.81
C SER A 38 -4.67 16.35 13.49
N LYS A 39 -4.96 17.53 12.91
CA LYS A 39 -4.29 18.01 11.69
C LYS A 39 -2.75 17.96 11.76
N PRO A 40 -2.08 18.42 12.84
CA PRO A 40 -0.62 18.32 12.93
C PRO A 40 -0.13 16.87 13.02
N THR A 41 -0.78 16.00 13.81
CA THR A 41 -0.42 14.58 13.93
C THR A 41 -0.55 13.85 12.58
N MET A 42 -1.65 14.06 11.87
CA MET A 42 -1.85 13.51 10.52
C MET A 42 -0.81 14.03 9.52
N SER A 43 -0.44 15.31 9.60
CA SER A 43 0.61 15.87 8.74
C SER A 43 1.95 15.21 8.98
N ALA A 44 2.33 15.02 10.25
CA ALA A 44 3.60 14.38 10.62
C ALA A 44 3.64 12.92 10.16
N ALA A 45 2.56 12.16 10.38
CA ALA A 45 2.45 10.77 9.94
C ALA A 45 2.58 10.62 8.42
N VAL A 46 1.89 11.46 7.64
CA VAL A 46 2.00 11.45 6.17
C VAL A 46 3.40 11.84 5.71
N SER A 47 4.04 12.84 6.33
CA SER A 47 5.40 13.25 6.00
C SER A 47 6.42 12.14 6.27
N GLU A 48 6.32 11.47 7.41
CA GLU A 48 7.17 10.31 7.78
C GLU A 48 7.05 9.20 6.73
N LEU A 49 5.82 8.77 6.43
CA LEU A 49 5.57 7.72 5.43
C LEU A 49 6.01 8.12 4.02
N SER A 50 5.85 9.39 3.65
CA SER A 50 6.27 9.90 2.34
C SER A 50 7.79 9.93 2.22
N ALA A 51 8.51 10.30 3.28
CA ALA A 51 9.97 10.28 3.32
C ALA A 51 10.53 8.85 3.15
N LEU A 52 9.81 7.85 3.65
CA LEU A 52 10.13 6.43 3.48
C LEU A 52 9.62 5.85 2.14
N GLY A 53 8.91 6.63 1.32
CA GLY A 53 8.31 6.16 0.07
C GLY A 53 7.14 5.18 0.23
N LEU A 54 6.66 4.96 1.46
CA LEU A 54 5.58 4.03 1.80
C LEU A 54 4.20 4.58 1.43
N VAL A 55 4.07 5.91 1.35
CA VAL A 55 2.86 6.62 0.94
C VAL A 55 3.21 7.68 -0.09
N SER A 56 2.36 7.87 -1.10
CA SER A 56 2.53 8.89 -2.11
C SER A 56 1.22 9.60 -2.46
N SER A 57 1.32 10.84 -2.96
CA SER A 57 0.19 11.54 -3.55
C SER A 57 -0.22 10.84 -4.86
N ARG A 58 -1.49 10.47 -4.96
CA ARG A 58 -2.09 9.79 -6.13
C ARG A 58 -2.92 10.75 -6.99
N GLY A 59 -2.84 12.05 -6.71
CA GLY A 59 -3.58 13.09 -7.41
C GLY A 59 -4.35 13.98 -6.45
N THR A 60 -5.37 14.65 -6.98
CA THR A 60 -6.18 15.58 -6.21
C THR A 60 -7.65 15.44 -6.51
N GLU A 61 -8.48 15.55 -5.47
CA GLU A 61 -9.92 15.60 -5.57
C GLU A 61 -10.39 17.06 -5.52
N ARG A 62 -11.28 17.43 -6.44
CA ARG A 62 -11.83 18.79 -6.51
C ARG A 62 -13.04 18.89 -5.58
N GLY A 63 -12.93 19.67 -4.51
CA GLY A 63 -14.03 19.89 -3.57
C GLY A 63 -15.10 20.86 -4.07
N ALA A 64 -16.19 21.00 -3.30
CA ALA A 64 -17.39 21.75 -3.67
C ALA A 64 -17.18 23.25 -3.93
N ILE A 65 -16.19 23.90 -3.30
CA ILE A 65 -15.89 25.33 -3.47
C ILE A 65 -14.38 25.52 -3.48
N GLY A 66 -13.74 25.39 -4.65
CA GLY A 66 -12.34 25.79 -4.92
C GLY A 66 -11.22 25.05 -4.17
N ARG A 67 -11.54 24.24 -3.15
CA ARG A 67 -10.53 23.55 -2.33
C ARG A 67 -10.17 22.21 -2.95
N THR A 68 -8.92 22.10 -3.39
CA THR A 68 -8.31 20.88 -3.89
C THR A 68 -7.78 20.05 -2.71
N ALA A 69 -8.19 18.79 -2.58
CA ALA A 69 -7.72 17.88 -1.54
C ALA A 69 -6.77 16.84 -2.14
N THR A 70 -5.57 16.69 -1.58
CA THR A 70 -4.62 15.66 -2.02
C THR A 70 -5.10 14.27 -1.61
N ILE A 71 -5.13 13.35 -2.57
CA ILE A 71 -5.39 11.93 -2.37
C ILE A 71 -4.07 11.25 -2.09
N TYR A 72 -3.98 10.49 -1.00
CA TYR A 72 -2.81 9.69 -0.65
C TYR A 72 -3.13 8.20 -0.80
N GLY A 73 -2.18 7.43 -1.28
CA GLY A 73 -2.25 5.96 -1.36
C GLY A 73 -0.91 5.32 -1.04
N ILE A 74 -0.84 3.99 -1.11
CA ILE A 74 0.42 3.26 -0.96
C ILE A 74 1.42 3.76 -2.01
N GLY A 75 2.65 4.02 -1.57
CA GLY A 75 3.75 4.50 -2.40
C GLY A 75 4.55 3.36 -3.04
N PRO A 76 5.31 3.65 -4.11
CA PRO A 76 6.12 2.64 -4.79
C PRO A 76 7.27 2.09 -3.93
N GLY A 77 7.66 2.80 -2.88
CA GLY A 77 8.66 2.35 -1.91
C GLY A 77 8.15 1.29 -0.92
N ALA A 78 6.84 1.01 -0.90
CA ALA A 78 6.27 -0.04 -0.06
C ALA A 78 6.72 -1.45 -0.47
N GLY A 79 7.24 -1.62 -1.69
CA GLY A 79 7.81 -2.86 -2.18
C GLY A 79 6.84 -3.71 -2.98
N TYR A 80 7.07 -5.02 -2.95
CA TYR A 80 6.43 -6.00 -3.84
C TYR A 80 5.89 -7.18 -3.06
N VAL A 81 4.85 -7.79 -3.58
CA VAL A 81 4.22 -8.99 -3.01
C VAL A 81 4.10 -10.07 -4.07
N ILE A 82 4.30 -11.32 -3.67
CA ILE A 82 4.02 -12.50 -4.48
C ILE A 82 2.95 -13.33 -3.77
N GLY A 83 1.85 -13.59 -4.44
CA GLY A 83 0.82 -14.55 -4.02
C GLY A 83 1.05 -15.88 -4.73
N ILE A 84 1.09 -16.98 -3.98
CA ILE A 84 1.22 -18.33 -4.53
C ILE A 84 -0.02 -19.11 -4.11
N ASP A 85 -0.69 -19.70 -5.10
CA ASP A 85 -1.81 -20.62 -4.93
C ASP A 85 -1.38 -22.01 -5.42
N VAL A 86 -1.47 -23.00 -4.55
CA VAL A 86 -1.01 -24.37 -4.81
C VAL A 86 -2.23 -25.27 -4.83
N GLY A 87 -2.67 -25.65 -6.03
CA GLY A 87 -3.71 -26.64 -6.26
C GLY A 87 -3.14 -28.04 -6.44
N ALA A 88 -4.03 -29.02 -6.66
CA ALA A 88 -3.63 -30.42 -6.87
C ALA A 88 -2.95 -30.65 -8.24
N ALA A 89 -3.40 -29.96 -9.28
CA ALA A 89 -2.91 -30.13 -10.65
C ALA A 89 -2.00 -29.00 -11.13
N GLN A 90 -1.96 -27.89 -10.40
CA GLN A 90 -1.27 -26.68 -10.84
C GLN A 90 -0.86 -25.78 -9.68
N VAL A 91 0.23 -25.04 -9.89
CA VAL A 91 0.68 -23.94 -9.05
C VAL A 91 0.53 -22.64 -9.83
N ARG A 92 -0.11 -21.65 -9.22
CA ARG A 92 -0.21 -20.31 -9.77
C ARG A 92 0.54 -19.32 -8.89
N ALA A 93 1.37 -18.48 -9.49
CA ALA A 93 2.05 -17.38 -8.82
C ALA A 93 1.68 -16.05 -9.47
N VAL A 94 1.39 -15.03 -8.65
CA VAL A 94 1.16 -13.66 -9.11
C VAL A 94 2.09 -12.71 -8.36
N ALA A 95 2.73 -11.80 -9.09
CA ALA A 95 3.60 -10.76 -8.52
C ALA A 95 2.98 -9.38 -8.78
N TYR A 96 2.92 -8.57 -7.73
CA TYR A 96 2.36 -7.21 -7.76
C TYR A 96 3.25 -6.26 -6.97
N SER A 97 3.28 -4.99 -7.36
CA SER A 97 3.71 -3.92 -6.47
C SER A 97 2.64 -3.65 -5.41
N MET A 98 3.06 -3.18 -4.24
CA MET A 98 2.12 -2.84 -3.16
C MET A 98 1.23 -1.63 -3.49
N ASP A 99 1.55 -0.86 -4.53
CA ASP A 99 0.66 0.16 -5.08
C ASP A 99 -0.24 -0.32 -6.23
N ALA A 100 -0.50 -1.63 -6.25
CA ALA A 100 -1.46 -2.32 -7.10
C ALA A 100 -1.12 -2.31 -8.60
N GLN A 101 0.17 -2.29 -8.96
CA GLN A 101 0.60 -2.54 -10.34
C GLN A 101 0.91 -4.04 -10.53
N PRO A 102 0.35 -4.71 -11.55
CA PRO A 102 0.71 -6.08 -11.87
C PRO A 102 2.15 -6.14 -12.41
N LEU A 103 2.93 -7.13 -11.97
CA LEU A 103 4.30 -7.36 -12.44
C LEU A 103 4.41 -8.62 -13.29
N ALA A 104 3.91 -9.75 -12.80
CA ALA A 104 3.97 -11.03 -13.48
C ALA A 104 2.88 -11.98 -13.01
N THR A 105 2.53 -12.95 -13.84
CA THR A 105 1.69 -14.09 -13.49
C THR A 105 2.26 -15.32 -14.18
N VAL A 106 2.41 -16.40 -13.42
CA VAL A 106 2.92 -17.69 -13.88
C VAL A 106 1.96 -18.78 -13.40
N GLU A 107 1.76 -19.78 -14.23
CA GLU A 107 0.95 -20.96 -13.93
C GLU A 107 1.68 -22.19 -14.46
N GLU A 108 1.97 -23.14 -13.58
CA GLU A 108 2.74 -24.35 -13.88
C GLU A 108 1.92 -25.57 -13.51
N SER A 109 1.85 -26.54 -14.41
CA SER A 109 1.22 -27.83 -14.12
C SER A 109 2.11 -28.64 -13.18
N ILE A 110 1.51 -29.23 -12.17
CA ILE A 110 2.20 -30.22 -11.34
C ILE A 110 2.11 -31.53 -12.11
N PRO A 111 3.25 -32.15 -12.51
CA PRO A 111 3.21 -33.46 -13.13
C PRO A 111 2.54 -34.42 -12.15
N ASP A 112 1.56 -35.18 -12.62
CA ASP A 112 1.02 -36.29 -11.84
C ASP A 112 2.19 -37.16 -11.41
N GLY A 113 2.31 -37.40 -10.11
CA GLY A 113 3.28 -38.34 -9.56
C GLY A 113 3.04 -39.69 -10.23
N ALA A 114 3.83 -39.99 -11.27
CA ALA A 114 3.87 -41.30 -11.86
C ALA A 114 4.15 -42.28 -10.72
N THR A 115 3.23 -43.23 -10.60
CA THR A 115 3.23 -44.37 -9.68
C THR A 115 4.57 -45.10 -9.69
#